data_AF-A0A8H3WYL1-F1
#
_entry.id   AF-A0A8H3WYL1-F1
#
_cell.length_a   1.000
_cell.length_b   1.000
_cell.length_c   1.000
_cell.angle_alpha   90.00
_cell.angle_beta   90.00
_cell.angle_gamma   90.00
#
_symmetry.space_group_name_H-M   'P 1'
#
loop_
_entity.id
_entity.type
_entity.pdbx_description
1 polymer ?
#
loop_
_entity_poly.entity_id
_entity_poly.type
_entity_poly.pdbx_seq_one_letter_code
_entity_poly.pdbx_strand_id
1 'polypeptide(L)'
;MIRRQTRLRREYLYRKSLENKEKQIYEKKQKIKEAIKEGNPIPAELRYEATKLQKDLNFDEAQTEPSSHIDDEYARAGIYDPKVLITTSRDPSSRLAQFAKEMRLIIPNSQRINRGNYVIKDMVDACRANEVTDLIILHEHRGEPDGMVICHFPYGPTAYFSLHNVVLRHDIQDEGTVSQVYPHLIFHNFNSNLGLRVTSILKYLFPVPKDDSKRVLTFANENDYISFR
;
A
#
# COMPACT_ATOMS: atom_id res chain seq x y z
N MET A 1 -14.93 -7.56 18.35
CA MET A 1 -13.87 -7.20 17.38
C MET A 1 -14.31 -6.14 16.37
N ILE A 2 -15.46 -6.30 15.70
CA ILE A 2 -15.99 -5.36 14.67
C ILE A 2 -16.12 -3.90 15.16
N ARG A 3 -16.71 -3.65 16.35
CA ARG A 3 -16.85 -2.28 16.91
C ARG A 3 -15.50 -1.58 17.12
N ARG A 4 -14.46 -2.33 17.52
CA ARG A 4 -13.10 -1.79 17.72
C ARG A 4 -12.51 -1.33 16.38
N GLN A 5 -12.65 -2.12 15.32
CA GLN A 5 -12.15 -1.75 13.98
C GLN A 5 -12.88 -0.53 13.43
N THR A 6 -14.21 -0.46 13.56
CA THR A 6 -14.98 0.73 13.15
C THR A 6 -14.54 1.98 13.90
N ARG A 7 -14.26 1.86 15.20
CA ARG A 7 -13.73 2.96 16.01
C ARG A 7 -12.34 3.38 15.54
N LEU A 8 -11.40 2.44 15.40
CA LEU A 8 -10.04 2.72 14.94
C LEU A 8 -10.02 3.39 13.56
N ARG A 9 -10.88 2.94 12.63
CA ARG A 9 -11.01 3.57 11.31
C ARG A 9 -11.51 5.02 11.41
N ARG A 10 -12.48 5.31 12.30
CA ARG A 10 -12.97 6.67 12.53
C ARG A 10 -11.90 7.56 13.16
N GLU A 11 -11.14 7.03 14.13
CA GLU A 11 -10.00 7.72 14.75
C GLU A 11 -8.92 8.04 13.70
N TYR A 12 -8.59 7.09 12.83
CA TYR A 12 -7.65 7.30 11.72
C TYR A 12 -8.11 8.42 10.77
N LEU A 13 -9.36 8.37 10.30
CA LEU A 13 -9.91 9.40 9.42
C LEU A 13 -9.95 10.78 10.09
N TYR A 14 -10.25 10.81 11.38
CA TYR A 14 -10.26 12.05 12.16
C TYR A 14 -8.85 12.63 12.28
N ARG A 15 -7.84 11.81 12.62
CA ARG A 15 -6.43 12.22 12.68
C ARG A 15 -5.95 12.77 11.33
N LYS A 16 -6.23 12.06 10.24
CA LYS A 16 -5.90 12.52 8.88
C LYS A 16 -6.56 13.86 8.52
N SER A 17 -7.76 14.12 9.03
CA SER A 17 -8.43 15.41 8.82
C SER A 17 -7.79 16.56 9.59
N LEU A 18 -7.21 16.27 10.77
CA LEU A 18 -6.45 17.23 11.57
C LEU A 18 -5.10 17.52 10.93
N GLU A 19 -4.41 16.49 10.42
CA GLU A 19 -3.12 16.65 9.72
C GLU A 19 -3.22 17.62 8.54
N ASN A 20 -4.28 17.56 7.74
CA ASN A 20 -4.48 18.51 6.64
C ASN A 20 -4.61 19.95 7.12
N LYS A 21 -5.26 20.18 8.27
CA LYS A 21 -5.38 21.51 8.87
C LYS A 21 -4.04 21.96 9.48
N GLU A 22 -3.36 21.07 10.16
CA GLU A 22 -2.03 21.31 10.75
C GLU A 22 -1.00 21.63 9.67
N LYS A 23 -1.03 20.93 8.53
CA LYS A 23 -0.16 21.20 7.38
C LYS A 23 -0.41 22.61 6.81
N GLN A 24 -1.67 23.02 6.64
CA GLN A 24 -1.99 24.38 6.21
C GLN A 24 -1.49 25.43 7.20
N ILE A 25 -1.66 25.17 8.50
CA ILE A 25 -1.16 26.05 9.57
C ILE A 25 0.38 26.11 9.52
N TYR A 26 1.04 24.98 9.30
CA TYR A 26 2.49 24.88 9.20
C TYR A 26 3.04 25.65 8.00
N GLU A 27 2.44 25.50 6.82
CA GLU A 27 2.83 26.26 5.63
C GLU A 27 2.68 27.78 5.85
N LYS A 28 1.61 28.21 6.53
CA LYS A 28 1.45 29.61 6.93
C LYS A 28 2.52 30.07 7.91
N LYS A 29 2.83 29.25 8.93
CA LYS A 29 3.89 29.52 9.91
C LYS A 29 5.27 29.62 9.24
N GLN A 30 5.58 28.75 8.28
CA GLN A 30 6.83 28.81 7.52
C GLN A 30 6.95 30.11 6.72
N LYS A 31 5.90 30.51 5.98
CA LYS A 31 5.90 31.79 5.25
C LYS A 31 6.14 33.00 6.15
N ILE A 32 5.56 33.00 7.34
CA ILE A 32 5.79 34.06 8.34
C ILE A 32 7.24 34.02 8.83
N LYS A 33 7.79 32.83 9.12
CA LYS A 33 9.17 32.63 9.56
C LYS A 33 10.17 33.09 8.51
N GLU A 34 9.93 32.77 7.24
CA GLU A 34 10.74 33.23 6.09
C GLU A 34 10.69 34.75 5.96
N ALA A 35 9.51 35.36 6.02
CA ALA A 35 9.36 36.82 5.95
C ALA A 35 10.11 37.53 7.09
N ILE A 36 10.05 37.00 8.32
CA ILE A 36 10.80 37.54 9.47
C ILE A 36 12.31 37.39 9.26
N LYS A 37 12.77 36.25 8.73
CA LYS A 37 14.19 35.98 8.49
C LYS A 37 14.78 36.89 7.40
N GLU A 38 14.02 37.15 6.35
CA GLU A 38 14.43 38.03 5.24
C GLU A 38 14.22 39.52 5.54
N GLY A 39 13.47 39.86 6.59
CA GLY A 39 13.08 41.24 6.90
C GLY A 39 12.03 41.82 5.95
N ASN A 40 11.37 40.96 5.17
CA ASN A 40 10.33 41.34 4.22
C ASN A 40 8.97 41.55 4.92
N PRO A 41 8.10 42.45 4.43
CA PRO A 41 6.79 42.67 5.02
C PRO A 41 5.90 41.43 4.87
N ILE A 42 5.24 41.01 5.95
CA ILE A 42 4.34 39.85 5.95
C ILE A 42 3.20 40.06 4.93
N PRO A 43 2.86 39.04 4.10
CA PRO A 43 1.75 39.08 3.16
C PRO A 43 0.44 39.55 3.81
N ALA A 44 -0.31 40.40 3.12
CA ALA A 44 -1.50 41.05 3.67
C ALA A 44 -2.55 40.07 4.22
N GLU A 45 -2.72 38.91 3.56
CA GLU A 45 -3.63 37.84 3.94
C GLU A 45 -3.28 37.20 5.29
N LEU A 46 -1.98 37.15 5.63
CA LEU A 46 -1.50 36.51 6.85
C LEU A 46 -1.36 37.48 8.03
N ARG A 47 -1.50 38.80 7.82
CA ARG A 47 -1.28 39.80 8.89
C ARG A 47 -2.22 39.65 10.09
N TYR A 48 -3.49 39.35 9.84
CA TYR A 48 -4.48 39.15 10.93
C TYR A 48 -4.24 37.82 11.68
N GLU A 49 -3.87 36.77 10.95
CA GLU A 49 -3.57 35.46 11.54
C GLU A 49 -2.20 35.43 12.22
N ALA A 50 -1.24 36.23 11.76
CA ALA A 50 0.11 36.33 12.31
C ALA A 50 0.08 36.72 13.78
N THR A 51 -0.77 37.65 14.20
CA THR A 51 -0.90 38.04 15.62
C THR A 51 -1.36 36.89 16.52
N LYS A 52 -2.17 35.97 15.99
CA LYS A 52 -2.60 34.77 16.73
C LYS A 52 -1.50 33.70 16.72
N LEU A 53 -0.92 33.44 15.55
CA LEU A 53 0.12 32.43 15.35
C LEU A 53 1.46 32.81 16.00
N GLN A 54 1.71 34.09 16.25
CA GLN A 54 2.92 34.59 16.92
C GLN A 54 3.09 34.04 18.34
N LYS A 55 1.99 33.79 19.06
CA LYS A 55 2.05 33.17 20.39
C LYS A 55 2.46 31.71 20.31
N ASP A 56 2.00 31.01 19.29
CA ASP A 56 2.28 29.58 19.08
C ASP A 56 3.67 29.36 18.44
N LEU A 57 4.18 30.33 17.67
CA LEU A 57 5.47 30.27 17.00
C LEU A 57 6.63 30.06 18.00
N ASN A 58 6.55 30.65 19.20
CA ASN A 58 7.58 30.48 20.24
C ASN A 58 7.68 29.04 20.75
N PHE A 59 6.59 28.26 20.67
CA PHE A 59 6.55 26.87 21.12
C PHE A 59 6.93 25.89 19.99
N ASP A 60 6.78 26.30 18.73
CA ASP A 60 7.05 25.47 17.54
C ASP A 60 8.47 25.63 16.97
N GLU A 61 9.36 26.39 17.62
CA GLU A 61 10.74 26.58 17.13
C GLU A 61 11.53 25.28 17.01
N ALA A 62 11.17 24.26 17.81
CA ALA A 62 11.76 22.92 17.79
C ALA A 62 11.04 21.92 16.85
N GLN A 63 9.93 22.32 16.22
CA GLN A 63 9.15 21.43 15.38
C GLN A 63 9.79 21.34 13.98
N THR A 64 10.63 20.31 13.77
CA THR A 64 10.92 19.78 12.44
C THR A 64 9.61 19.43 11.73
N GLU A 65 9.60 19.50 10.39
CA GLU A 65 8.45 19.30 9.49
C GLU A 65 7.31 18.46 10.10
N PRO A 66 6.04 18.90 10.00
CA PRO A 66 4.92 18.18 10.57
C PRO A 66 5.02 16.75 10.05
N SER A 67 5.02 15.78 10.96
CA SER A 67 5.24 14.37 10.63
C SER A 67 4.33 14.03 9.45
N SER A 68 4.90 13.94 8.25
CA SER A 68 4.15 13.56 7.08
C SER A 68 3.91 12.08 7.29
N HIS A 69 2.76 11.74 7.85
CA HIS A 69 2.33 10.36 8.01
C HIS A 69 1.94 9.83 6.63
N ILE A 70 2.92 9.80 5.73
CA ILE A 70 2.84 9.07 4.48
C ILE A 70 2.88 7.61 4.93
N ASP A 71 1.67 7.11 5.23
CA ASP A 71 1.25 5.72 5.44
C ASP A 71 1.13 5.23 6.90
N ASP A 72 0.10 5.70 7.63
CA ASP A 72 -0.33 5.12 8.94
C ASP A 72 -0.83 3.67 8.80
N GLU A 73 -1.40 3.31 7.65
CA GLU A 73 -1.92 1.95 7.45
C GLU A 73 -0.79 0.90 7.43
N TYR A 74 0.37 1.28 6.91
CA TYR A 74 1.57 0.44 6.83
C TYR A 74 2.62 0.78 7.90
N ALA A 75 2.30 1.61 8.89
CA ALA A 75 3.27 2.05 9.91
C ALA A 75 3.88 0.90 10.73
N ARG A 76 3.19 -0.25 10.78
CA ARG A 76 3.66 -1.46 11.46
C ARG A 76 4.37 -2.44 10.52
N ALA A 77 4.51 -2.10 9.25
CA ALA A 77 5.15 -2.97 8.28
C ALA A 77 6.64 -3.10 8.59
N GLY A 78 7.17 -4.33 8.49
CA GLY A 78 8.54 -4.68 8.86
C GLY A 78 8.72 -5.15 10.31
N ILE A 79 7.71 -5.00 11.18
CA ILE A 79 7.72 -5.59 12.53
C ILE A 79 7.25 -7.06 12.48
N TYR A 80 6.26 -7.32 11.63
CA TYR A 80 5.70 -8.65 11.42
C TYR A 80 5.77 -9.00 9.94
N ASP A 81 6.00 -10.28 9.65
CA ASP A 81 5.95 -10.77 8.28
C ASP A 81 4.52 -10.72 7.74
N PRO A 82 4.32 -10.26 6.49
CA PRO A 82 3.00 -10.20 5.90
C PRO A 82 2.42 -11.60 5.72
N LYS A 83 1.13 -11.73 6.03
CA LYS A 83 0.33 -12.94 5.81
C LYS A 83 -0.65 -12.63 4.70
N VAL A 84 -0.36 -13.10 3.50
CA VAL A 84 -1.14 -12.78 2.30
C VAL A 84 -2.06 -13.94 1.97
N LEU A 85 -3.36 -13.66 1.83
CA LEU A 85 -4.32 -14.64 1.36
C LEU A 85 -4.63 -14.40 -0.13
N ILE A 86 -4.49 -15.44 -0.95
CA ILE A 86 -4.78 -15.40 -2.38
C ILE A 86 -6.04 -16.22 -2.65
N THR A 87 -7.00 -15.60 -3.32
CA THR A 87 -8.27 -16.22 -3.71
C THR A 87 -8.60 -15.85 -5.15
N THR A 88 -9.48 -16.63 -5.78
CA THR A 88 -9.95 -16.40 -7.15
C THR A 88 -11.37 -15.84 -7.16
N SER A 89 -11.90 -15.62 -8.37
CA SER A 89 -13.32 -15.52 -8.65
C SER A 89 -14.10 -16.75 -8.15
N ARG A 90 -15.44 -16.65 -8.13
CA ARG A 90 -16.35 -17.67 -7.55
C ARG A 90 -16.17 -19.04 -8.18
N ASP A 91 -16.20 -19.09 -9.51
CA ASP A 91 -16.04 -20.30 -10.31
C ASP A 91 -14.83 -20.11 -11.25
N PRO A 92 -13.61 -20.43 -10.76
CA PRO A 92 -12.40 -20.22 -11.55
C PRO A 92 -12.23 -21.33 -12.59
N SER A 93 -11.69 -20.97 -13.74
CA SER A 93 -11.17 -21.91 -14.71
C SER A 93 -9.93 -22.63 -14.18
N SER A 94 -9.58 -23.75 -14.81
CA SER A 94 -8.33 -24.47 -14.52
C SER A 94 -7.10 -23.57 -14.69
N ARG A 95 -7.13 -22.69 -15.69
CA ARG A 95 -6.05 -21.77 -16.03
C ARG A 95 -5.87 -20.68 -14.98
N LEU A 96 -6.97 -20.11 -14.45
CA LEU A 96 -6.90 -19.18 -13.30
C LEU A 96 -6.48 -19.89 -12.01
N ALA A 97 -6.89 -21.15 -11.81
CA ALA A 97 -6.45 -21.92 -10.65
C ALA A 97 -4.92 -22.18 -10.68
N GLN A 98 -4.36 -22.42 -11.87
CA GLN A 98 -2.91 -22.50 -12.11
C GLN A 98 -2.23 -21.14 -11.85
N PHE A 99 -2.77 -20.05 -12.38
CA PHE A 99 -2.24 -18.71 -12.14
C PHE A 99 -2.24 -18.34 -10.65
N ALA A 100 -3.30 -18.68 -9.91
CA ALA A 100 -3.35 -18.48 -8.46
C ALA A 100 -2.28 -19.29 -7.70
N LYS A 101 -1.89 -20.47 -8.22
CA LYS A 101 -0.76 -21.26 -7.70
C LYS A 101 0.58 -20.59 -8.00
N GLU A 102 0.74 -20.00 -9.18
CA GLU A 102 1.94 -19.22 -9.54
C GLU A 102 2.08 -17.98 -8.66
N MET A 103 1.00 -17.22 -8.46
CA MET A 103 0.99 -16.06 -7.55
C MET A 103 1.36 -16.44 -6.12
N ARG A 104 0.95 -17.63 -5.65
CA ARG A 104 1.38 -18.16 -4.35
C ARG A 104 2.89 -18.43 -4.29
N LEU A 105 3.51 -18.84 -5.39
CA LEU A 105 4.95 -19.07 -5.46
C LEU A 105 5.73 -17.75 -5.58
N ILE A 106 5.12 -16.71 -6.14
CA ILE A 106 5.69 -15.36 -6.23
C ILE A 106 5.81 -14.75 -4.84
N ILE A 107 4.71 -14.71 -4.08
CA ILE A 107 4.66 -14.04 -2.77
C ILE A 107 4.99 -15.04 -1.65
N PRO A 108 6.12 -14.89 -0.94
CA PRO A 108 6.43 -15.73 0.21
C PRO A 108 5.37 -15.58 1.31
N ASN A 109 5.21 -16.59 2.16
CA ASN A 109 4.22 -16.60 3.26
C ASN A 109 2.75 -16.46 2.81
N SER A 110 2.47 -16.58 1.52
CA SER A 110 1.11 -16.51 1.00
C SER A 110 0.38 -17.86 1.07
N GLN A 111 -0.93 -17.81 1.28
CA GLN A 111 -1.80 -18.98 1.32
C GLN A 111 -2.89 -18.87 0.26
N ARG A 112 -3.11 -19.94 -0.51
CA ARG A 112 -4.18 -20.01 -1.50
C ARG A 112 -5.41 -20.64 -0.87
N ILE A 113 -6.56 -20.00 -0.94
CA ILE A 113 -7.85 -20.57 -0.55
C ILE A 113 -8.76 -20.69 -1.79
N ASN A 114 -9.48 -21.81 -1.87
CA ASN A 114 -10.51 -22.01 -2.87
C ASN A 114 -11.74 -21.17 -2.52
N ARG A 115 -12.21 -20.37 -3.48
CA ARG A 115 -13.33 -19.44 -3.27
C ARG A 115 -14.66 -20.17 -3.01
N GLY A 116 -15.00 -21.15 -3.86
CA GLY A 116 -16.25 -21.92 -3.76
C GLY A 116 -17.48 -21.03 -3.56
N ASN A 117 -18.31 -21.36 -2.57
CA ASN A 117 -19.51 -20.61 -2.22
C ASN A 117 -19.30 -19.51 -1.16
N TYR A 118 -18.07 -19.21 -0.77
CA TYR A 118 -17.84 -18.16 0.23
C TYR A 118 -18.30 -16.80 -0.28
N VAL A 119 -19.01 -16.03 0.55
CA VAL A 119 -19.32 -14.63 0.26
C VAL A 119 -18.06 -13.78 0.52
N ILE A 120 -17.88 -12.67 -0.20
CA ILE A 120 -16.68 -11.82 -0.04
C ILE A 120 -16.60 -11.32 1.40
N LYS A 121 -17.74 -10.92 1.97
CA LYS A 121 -17.85 -10.43 3.33
C LYS A 121 -17.34 -11.44 4.37
N ASP A 122 -17.72 -12.70 4.24
CA ASP A 122 -17.30 -13.75 5.17
C ASP A 122 -15.79 -14.01 5.09
N MET A 123 -15.22 -13.96 3.88
CA MET A 123 -13.76 -14.05 3.72
C MET A 123 -13.05 -12.87 4.36
N VAL A 124 -13.55 -11.65 4.16
CA VAL A 124 -12.99 -10.44 4.77
C VAL A 124 -13.02 -10.54 6.29
N ASP A 125 -14.13 -11.00 6.86
CA ASP A 125 -14.27 -11.16 8.31
C ASP A 125 -13.39 -12.30 8.85
N ALA A 126 -13.22 -13.39 8.10
CA ALA A 126 -12.29 -14.46 8.43
C ALA A 126 -10.82 -14.01 8.35
N CYS A 127 -10.44 -13.23 7.33
CA CYS A 127 -9.11 -12.65 7.19
C CYS A 127 -8.77 -11.76 8.39
N ARG A 128 -9.73 -10.93 8.82
CA ARG A 128 -9.58 -10.07 9.99
C ARG A 128 -9.44 -10.85 11.29
N ALA A 129 -10.18 -11.97 11.44
CA ALA A 129 -10.10 -12.81 12.62
C ALA A 129 -8.76 -13.55 12.73
N ASN A 130 -8.16 -13.91 11.57
CA ASN A 130 -6.87 -14.61 11.49
C ASN A 130 -5.67 -13.66 11.35
N GLU A 131 -5.87 -12.35 11.51
CA GLU A 131 -4.81 -11.34 11.40
C GLU A 131 -4.01 -11.44 10.08
N VAL A 132 -4.72 -11.73 8.99
CA VAL A 132 -4.19 -11.66 7.62
C VAL A 132 -3.91 -10.20 7.27
N THR A 133 -2.75 -9.92 6.69
CA THR A 133 -2.35 -8.55 6.32
C THR A 133 -3.00 -8.12 5.03
N ASP A 134 -3.04 -9.00 4.02
CA ASP A 134 -3.50 -8.66 2.69
C ASP A 134 -4.33 -9.77 2.06
N LEU A 135 -5.32 -9.38 1.27
CA LEU A 135 -6.20 -10.29 0.53
C LEU A 135 -6.14 -9.93 -0.95
N ILE A 136 -5.66 -10.89 -1.73
CA ILE A 136 -5.54 -10.81 -3.18
C ILE A 136 -6.67 -11.60 -3.81
N ILE A 137 -7.45 -10.95 -4.67
CA ILE A 137 -8.51 -11.56 -5.45
C ILE A 137 -8.11 -11.50 -6.92
N LEU A 138 -8.04 -12.65 -7.56
CA LEU A 138 -7.72 -12.78 -8.98
C LEU A 138 -9.00 -12.99 -9.79
N HIS A 139 -9.12 -12.22 -10.87
CA HIS A 139 -10.19 -12.30 -11.86
C HIS A 139 -9.64 -12.85 -13.17
N GLU A 140 -10.55 -13.37 -13.99
CA GLU A 140 -10.25 -13.81 -15.34
C GLU A 140 -11.38 -13.48 -16.30
N HIS A 141 -11.03 -13.41 -17.57
CA HIS A 141 -11.96 -13.43 -18.69
C HIS A 141 -11.66 -14.65 -19.57
N ARG A 142 -12.61 -15.59 -19.65
CA ARG A 142 -12.52 -16.79 -20.53
C ARG A 142 -11.22 -17.60 -20.37
N GLY A 143 -10.70 -17.73 -19.15
CA GLY A 143 -9.47 -18.47 -18.86
C GLY A 143 -8.21 -17.60 -18.79
N GLU A 144 -8.25 -16.37 -19.29
CA GLU A 144 -7.12 -15.44 -19.20
C GLU A 144 -7.25 -14.52 -17.99
N PRO A 145 -6.27 -14.47 -17.08
CA PRO A 145 -6.29 -13.54 -15.94
C PRO A 145 -6.27 -12.09 -16.43
N ASP A 146 -7.27 -11.30 -16.02
CA ASP A 146 -7.50 -9.94 -16.52
C ASP A 146 -7.48 -8.88 -15.40
N GLY A 147 -7.60 -9.31 -14.15
CA GLY A 147 -7.73 -8.41 -13.01
C GLY A 147 -7.15 -8.98 -11.73
N MET A 148 -6.54 -8.11 -10.94
CA MET A 148 -6.02 -8.41 -9.61
C MET A 148 -6.44 -7.31 -8.65
N VAL A 149 -7.05 -7.70 -7.53
CA VAL A 149 -7.44 -6.78 -6.46
C VAL A 149 -6.59 -7.08 -5.24
N ILE A 150 -5.89 -6.08 -4.72
CA ILE A 150 -5.11 -6.17 -3.49
C ILE A 150 -5.80 -5.33 -2.42
N CYS A 151 -6.22 -5.97 -1.34
CA CYS A 151 -6.88 -5.34 -0.21
C CYS A 151 -6.00 -5.46 1.04
N HIS A 152 -5.57 -4.33 1.60
CA HIS A 152 -4.82 -4.32 2.86
C HIS A 152 -5.75 -4.24 4.08
N PHE A 153 -5.51 -5.07 5.07
CA PHE A 153 -6.24 -5.12 6.33
C PHE A 153 -5.45 -4.48 7.46
N PRO A 154 -6.13 -3.99 8.52
CA PRO A 154 -7.56 -4.10 8.82
C PRO A 154 -8.46 -3.05 8.16
N TYR A 155 -7.93 -1.87 7.83
CA TYR A 155 -8.64 -0.75 7.18
C TYR A 155 -7.75 -0.04 6.16
N GLY A 156 -6.87 -0.80 5.51
CA GLY A 156 -5.93 -0.31 4.52
C GLY A 156 -6.57 -0.01 3.16
N PRO A 157 -5.77 0.48 2.21
CA PRO A 157 -6.23 0.76 0.85
C PRO A 157 -6.58 -0.53 0.08
N THR A 158 -7.35 -0.34 -0.98
CA THR A 158 -7.60 -1.36 -1.99
C THR A 158 -7.09 -0.85 -3.33
N ALA A 159 -6.24 -1.63 -3.99
CA ALA A 159 -5.74 -1.35 -5.32
C ALA A 159 -6.29 -2.38 -6.29
N TYR A 160 -6.86 -1.90 -7.39
CA TYR A 160 -7.31 -2.72 -8.50
C TYR A 160 -6.35 -2.55 -9.67
N PHE A 161 -5.82 -3.65 -10.18
CA PHE A 161 -4.94 -3.69 -11.33
C PHE A 161 -5.62 -4.50 -12.44
N SER A 162 -5.66 -3.95 -13.65
CA SER A 162 -5.95 -4.76 -14.83
C SER A 162 -4.66 -5.40 -15.31
N LEU A 163 -4.73 -6.69 -15.58
CA LEU A 163 -3.62 -7.49 -16.07
C LEU A 163 -3.70 -7.58 -17.59
N HIS A 164 -2.57 -7.32 -18.23
CA HIS A 164 -2.43 -7.44 -19.68
C HIS A 164 -1.18 -8.25 -20.00
N ASN A 165 -1.21 -8.98 -21.11
CA ASN A 165 -0.09 -9.80 -21.59
C ASN A 165 0.42 -10.79 -20.55
N VAL A 166 -0.50 -11.48 -19.88
CA VAL A 166 -0.18 -12.48 -18.86
C VAL A 166 0.27 -13.77 -19.56
N VAL A 167 1.56 -14.09 -19.40
CA VAL A 167 2.12 -15.38 -19.81
C VAL A 167 2.25 -16.24 -18.56
N LEU A 168 1.55 -17.39 -18.54
CA LEU A 168 1.62 -18.30 -17.41
C LEU A 168 2.89 -19.12 -17.46
N ARG A 169 3.45 -19.39 -16.28
CA ARG A 169 4.61 -20.25 -16.15
C ARG A 169 4.30 -21.68 -16.61
N HIS A 170 3.09 -22.19 -16.34
CA HIS A 170 2.70 -23.54 -16.76
C HIS A 170 2.56 -23.70 -18.29
N ASP A 171 2.60 -22.60 -19.06
CA ASP A 171 2.61 -22.68 -20.53
C ASP A 171 4.02 -22.90 -21.10
N ILE A 172 5.07 -22.69 -20.29
CA ILE A 172 6.46 -22.75 -20.70
C ILE A 172 7.02 -24.15 -20.44
N GLN A 173 7.74 -24.71 -21.41
CA GLN A 173 8.45 -25.99 -21.26
C GLN A 173 9.67 -25.79 -20.32
N ASP A 174 9.97 -26.78 -19.46
CA ASP A 174 10.90 -26.73 -18.30
C ASP A 174 10.35 -26.11 -17.00
N GLU A 175 9.35 -26.77 -16.41
CA GLU A 175 8.86 -26.48 -15.07
C GLU A 175 9.83 -26.95 -13.97
N GLY A 176 10.93 -26.22 -13.76
CA GLY A 176 11.74 -26.39 -12.55
C GLY A 176 10.94 -26.07 -11.27
N THR A 177 11.52 -26.30 -10.09
CA THR A 177 10.95 -25.79 -8.84
C THR A 177 11.34 -24.32 -8.64
N VAL A 178 10.39 -23.47 -8.25
CA VAL A 178 10.67 -22.06 -7.97
C VAL A 178 11.19 -21.92 -6.54
N SER A 179 12.31 -21.20 -6.39
CA SER A 179 12.83 -20.84 -5.07
C SER A 179 11.84 -19.94 -4.33
N GLN A 180 11.48 -20.33 -3.10
CA GLN A 180 10.59 -19.56 -2.21
C GLN A 180 11.36 -18.63 -1.27
N VAL A 181 12.64 -18.40 -1.53
CA VAL A 181 13.45 -17.43 -0.78
C VAL A 181 12.85 -16.03 -0.92
N TYR A 182 13.01 -15.22 0.12
CA TYR A 182 12.50 -13.84 0.18
C TYR A 182 13.18 -12.99 -0.90
N PRO A 183 12.42 -12.43 -1.86
CA PRO A 183 12.99 -11.74 -3.00
C PRO A 183 13.41 -10.31 -2.65
N HIS A 184 14.47 -9.82 -3.28
CA HIS A 184 14.70 -8.38 -3.42
C HIS A 184 13.68 -7.79 -4.38
N LEU A 185 13.21 -6.58 -4.07
CA LEU A 185 12.25 -5.86 -4.90
C LEU A 185 12.92 -4.66 -5.55
N ILE A 186 12.73 -4.50 -6.86
CA ILE A 186 13.17 -3.33 -7.61
C ILE A 186 11.93 -2.57 -8.07
N PHE A 187 11.85 -1.28 -7.73
CA PHE A 187 10.81 -0.38 -8.22
C PHE A 187 11.47 0.68 -9.11
N HIS A 188 11.09 0.71 -10.39
CA HIS A 188 11.64 1.62 -11.38
C HIS A 188 10.55 2.60 -11.86
N ASN A 189 10.88 3.89 -11.92
CA ASN A 189 10.00 4.98 -12.40
C ASN A 189 8.70 5.22 -11.58
N PHE A 190 8.76 5.07 -10.26
CA PHE A 190 7.67 5.44 -9.34
C PHE A 190 7.94 6.79 -8.65
N ASN A 191 8.01 7.87 -9.43
CA ASN A 191 8.45 9.18 -8.93
C ASN A 191 7.32 10.05 -8.36
N SER A 192 6.07 9.81 -8.76
CA SER A 192 4.92 10.60 -8.31
C SER A 192 4.49 10.19 -6.90
N ASN A 193 3.80 11.08 -6.17
CA ASN A 193 3.24 10.76 -4.85
C ASN A 193 2.30 9.54 -4.90
N LEU A 194 1.54 9.40 -6.01
CA LEU A 194 0.73 8.22 -6.25
C LEU A 194 1.59 6.98 -6.51
N GLY A 195 2.66 7.11 -7.28
CA GLY A 195 3.62 6.04 -7.54
C GLY A 195 4.28 5.53 -6.26
N LEU A 196 4.67 6.43 -5.34
CA LEU A 196 5.17 6.07 -4.02
C LEU A 196 4.11 5.30 -3.21
N ARG A 197 2.84 5.73 -3.25
CA ARG A 197 1.75 5.03 -2.56
C ARG A 197 1.48 3.64 -3.16
N VAL A 198 1.52 3.49 -4.48
CA VAL A 198 1.41 2.18 -5.15
C VAL A 198 2.60 1.29 -4.80
N THR A 199 3.80 1.88 -4.74
CA THR A 199 5.02 1.19 -4.30
C THR A 199 4.87 0.66 -2.88
N SER A 200 4.36 1.45 -1.94
CA SER A 200 4.06 0.98 -0.57
C SER A 200 3.12 -0.23 -0.58
N ILE A 201 2.00 -0.14 -1.31
CA ILE A 201 1.01 -1.24 -1.38
C ILE A 201 1.65 -2.53 -1.88
N LEU A 202 2.46 -2.46 -2.94
CA LEU A 202 3.11 -3.63 -3.54
C LEU A 202 4.29 -4.14 -2.71
N LYS A 203 5.10 -3.26 -2.13
CA LYS A 203 6.27 -3.59 -1.32
C LYS A 203 5.89 -4.37 -0.08
N TYR A 204 4.84 -3.95 0.62
CA TYR A 204 4.45 -4.54 1.90
C TYR A 204 3.71 -5.88 1.78
N LEU A 205 3.49 -6.39 0.56
CA LEU A 205 3.07 -7.76 0.33
C LEU A 205 4.20 -8.78 0.57
N PHE A 206 5.46 -8.32 0.57
CA PHE A 206 6.63 -9.19 0.68
C PHE A 206 7.33 -9.02 2.03
N PRO A 207 7.89 -10.11 2.59
CA PRO A 207 8.73 -10.03 3.77
C PRO A 207 10.08 -9.37 3.46
N VAL A 208 10.79 -8.93 4.50
CA VAL A 208 12.10 -8.31 4.36
C VAL A 208 13.12 -9.37 3.89
N PRO A 209 13.78 -9.16 2.73
CA PRO A 209 14.78 -10.11 2.24
C PRO A 209 16.07 -10.05 3.07
N LYS A 210 16.83 -11.14 3.02
CA LYS A 210 18.22 -11.18 3.51
C LYS A 210 19.16 -10.63 2.45
N ASP A 211 20.31 -10.10 2.87
CA ASP A 211 21.32 -9.52 1.97
C ASP A 211 21.92 -10.53 0.98
N ASP A 212 21.87 -11.84 1.30
CA ASP A 212 22.38 -12.93 0.47
C ASP A 212 21.34 -13.50 -0.51
N SER A 213 20.13 -12.94 -0.55
CA SER A 213 19.08 -13.44 -1.42
C SER A 213 19.40 -13.22 -2.90
N LYS A 214 19.31 -14.29 -3.69
CA LYS A 214 19.56 -14.24 -5.14
C LYS A 214 18.30 -14.02 -5.96
N ARG A 215 17.13 -14.02 -5.33
CA ARG A 215 15.84 -13.86 -6.01
C ARG A 215 15.52 -12.38 -6.10
N VAL A 216 15.19 -11.90 -7.29
CA VAL A 216 14.81 -10.50 -7.53
C VAL A 216 13.48 -10.48 -8.26
N LEU A 217 12.59 -9.56 -7.85
CA LEU A 217 11.35 -9.24 -8.53
C LEU A 217 11.37 -7.77 -8.91
N THR A 218 10.99 -7.45 -10.14
CA THR A 218 11.05 -6.09 -10.67
C THR A 218 9.67 -5.58 -11.02
N PHE A 219 9.35 -4.38 -10.54
CA PHE A 219 8.21 -3.57 -10.92
C PHE A 219 8.75 -2.36 -11.68
N ALA A 220 8.60 -2.33 -13.00
CA ALA A 220 9.05 -1.23 -13.84
C ALA A 220 7.84 -0.50 -14.42
N ASN A 221 7.72 0.78 -14.10
CA ASN A 221 6.64 1.62 -14.61
C ASN A 221 7.04 2.35 -15.90
N GLU A 222 6.26 2.18 -16.96
CA GLU A 222 6.38 2.92 -18.22
C GLU A 222 4.99 3.35 -18.68
N ASN A 223 4.75 4.66 -18.81
CA ASN A 223 3.44 5.22 -19.22
C ASN A 223 2.25 4.67 -18.41
N ASP A 224 2.41 4.58 -17.08
CA ASP A 224 1.44 4.01 -16.13
C ASP A 224 1.13 2.51 -16.31
N TYR A 225 1.90 1.80 -17.13
CA TYR A 225 1.94 0.35 -17.18
C TYR A 225 3.08 -0.18 -16.31
N ILE A 226 2.69 -0.92 -15.26
CA ILE A 226 3.65 -1.59 -14.37
C ILE A 226 3.97 -2.96 -14.95
N SER A 227 5.14 -3.06 -15.59
CA SER A 227 5.72 -4.33 -16.02
C SER A 227 6.28 -5.08 -14.82
N PHE A 228 5.78 -6.31 -14.61
CA PHE A 228 6.23 -7.20 -13.54
C PHE A 228 7.02 -8.39 -14.12
N ARG A 229 8.20 -8.65 -13.54
CA ARG A 229 9.10 -9.75 -13.91
C ARG A 229 9.77 -10.36 -12.69
#